data_AF-A0A4U0WBY9-F1
#
_entry.id   AF-A0A4U0WBY9-F1
#
_cell.length_a   1.000
_cell.length_b   1.000
_cell.length_c   1.000
_cell.angle_alpha   90.00
_cell.angle_beta   90.00
_cell.angle_gamma   90.00
#
_symmetry.space_group_name_H-M   'P 1'
#
loop_
_entity.id
_entity.type
_entity.pdbx_description
1 polymer ?
#
loop_
_entity_poly.entity_id
_entity_poly.type
_entity_poly.pdbx_seq_one_letter_code
_entity_poly.pdbx_strand_id
1 'polypeptide(L)'
;MDEQGRLRRKDTTKGPPLRILSLDGGGVRGYSTMIILQDLMHRIFVEIEGRAPKRNEIPKPCDHFDLIAGTGTGGLIAIMLGRLRLDLDTCKDVYVRMTRRVFETDKTFAGIPYKSTMFKASKLEEAIRECVREHTIFEDEGNDVLANATPMSADAQGGAIAPDSTTIPQRSLSQGSRY
;
A
#
# COMPACT_ATOMS: atom_id res chain seq x y z
N MET A 1 16.03 37.62 6.51
CA MET A 1 15.46 36.51 7.28
C MET A 1 15.17 35.44 6.27
N ASP A 2 16.02 34.42 6.30
CA ASP A 2 16.51 33.75 5.12
C ASP A 2 15.60 32.57 4.76
N GLU A 3 15.09 32.57 3.53
CA GLU A 3 14.32 31.49 2.92
C GLU A 3 15.22 30.54 2.12
N GLN A 4 16.54 30.56 2.39
CA GLN A 4 17.52 29.66 1.80
C GLN A 4 17.62 28.35 2.58
N GLY A 5 16.76 27.37 2.25
CA GLY A 5 16.88 26.03 2.84
C GLY A 5 16.20 24.87 2.14
N ARG A 6 15.28 25.09 1.18
CA ARG A 6 14.72 23.97 0.40
C ARG A 6 15.62 23.71 -0.80
N LEU A 7 16.43 22.65 -0.75
CA LEU A 7 17.08 22.07 -1.93
C LEU A 7 16.02 21.73 -2.98
N ARG A 8 15.72 22.67 -3.89
CA ARG A 8 15.00 22.37 -5.12
C ARG A 8 16.05 22.01 -6.15
N ARG A 9 16.20 20.72 -6.47
CA ARG A 9 16.97 20.28 -7.63
C ARG A 9 16.46 21.05 -8.85
N LYS A 10 17.34 21.80 -9.50
CA LYS A 10 17.02 22.70 -10.62
C LYS A 10 16.53 21.95 -11.88
N ASP A 11 16.79 20.64 -11.95
CA ASP A 11 16.58 19.83 -13.16
C ASP A 11 15.39 18.84 -13.09
N THR A 12 14.56 18.87 -12.04
CA THR A 12 13.38 17.99 -11.97
C THR A 12 12.08 18.77 -11.84
N THR A 13 11.37 18.81 -12.98
CA THR A 13 9.90 18.79 -13.17
C THR A 13 9.11 20.09 -13.12
N LYS A 14 8.49 20.42 -14.27
CA LYS A 14 7.21 21.13 -14.35
C LYS A 14 6.15 20.29 -13.62
N GLY A 15 5.49 20.84 -12.60
CA GLY A 15 4.42 20.16 -11.84
C GLY A 15 4.69 19.99 -10.34
N PRO A 16 3.71 19.47 -9.57
CA PRO A 16 3.90 19.16 -8.15
C PRO A 16 4.93 18.03 -7.95
N PRO A 17 5.68 18.02 -6.83
CA PRO A 17 6.64 16.97 -6.54
C PRO A 17 5.95 15.62 -6.34
N LEU A 18 6.61 14.54 -6.76
CA LEU A 18 6.14 13.16 -6.56
C LEU A 18 6.16 12.80 -5.07
N ARG A 19 5.06 12.25 -4.56
CA ARG A 19 4.93 11.82 -3.15
C ARG A 19 4.92 10.30 -3.06
N ILE A 20 5.92 9.74 -2.39
CA ILE A 20 6.10 8.28 -2.26
C ILE A 20 5.94 7.89 -0.79
N LEU A 21 5.13 6.86 -0.53
CA LEU A 21 5.03 6.18 0.76
C LEU A 21 5.73 4.81 0.66
N SER A 22 6.74 4.59 1.49
CA SER A 22 7.45 3.30 1.60
C SER A 22 7.15 2.65 2.94
N LEU A 23 6.77 1.38 2.92
CA LEU A 23 6.33 0.62 4.09
C LEU A 23 7.22 -0.61 4.30
N ASP A 24 7.95 -0.62 5.41
CA ASP A 24 8.84 -1.74 5.74
C ASP A 24 8.08 -2.96 6.26
N GLY A 25 8.67 -4.14 6.03
CA GLY A 25 8.20 -5.39 6.62
C GLY A 25 8.49 -5.44 8.12
N GLY A 26 7.49 -5.83 8.91
CA GLY A 26 7.59 -5.85 10.38
C GLY A 26 6.91 -7.04 11.07
N GLY A 27 6.21 -7.90 10.33
CA GLY A 27 5.37 -8.93 10.93
C GLY A 27 4.23 -8.28 11.70
N VAL A 28 3.80 -8.85 12.83
CA VAL A 28 2.76 -8.25 13.69
C VAL A 28 3.04 -6.79 14.09
N ARG A 29 4.31 -6.37 14.13
CA ARG A 29 4.72 -4.99 14.46
C ARG A 29 4.30 -3.98 13.39
N GLY A 30 3.96 -4.41 12.17
CA GLY A 30 3.47 -3.53 11.10
C GLY A 30 2.22 -2.72 11.48
N TYR A 31 1.49 -3.13 12.52
CA TYR A 31 0.38 -2.35 13.06
C TYR A 31 0.84 -0.97 13.60
N SER A 32 2.06 -0.85 14.12
CA SER A 32 2.59 0.44 14.57
C SER A 32 2.76 1.42 13.40
N THR A 33 3.21 0.93 12.24
CA THR A 33 3.31 1.71 11.01
C THR A 33 1.95 2.27 10.61
N MET A 34 0.88 1.50 10.76
CA MET A 34 -0.49 1.95 10.48
C MET A 34 -0.98 3.04 11.43
N ILE A 35 -0.61 2.96 12.72
CA ILE A 35 -0.93 4.01 13.71
C ILE A 35 -0.21 5.31 13.35
N ILE A 36 1.09 5.23 13.00
CA ILE A 36 1.89 6.39 12.58
C ILE A 36 1.30 6.99 11.30
N LEU A 37 0.92 6.14 10.34
CA LEU A 37 0.29 6.60 9.10
C LEU A 37 -1.07 7.26 9.37
N GLN A 38 -1.87 6.75 10.30
CA GLN A 38 -3.13 7.39 10.70
C GLN A 38 -2.93 8.76 11.32
N ASP A 39 -1.95 8.92 12.20
CA ASP A 39 -1.60 10.24 12.75
C ASP A 39 -1.13 11.18 11.64
N LEU A 40 -0.33 10.70 10.69
CA LEU A 40 0.09 11.50 9.53
C LEU A 40 -1.10 11.94 8.68
N MET A 41 -2.02 11.04 8.31
CA MET A 41 -3.20 11.39 7.51
C MET A 41 -4.13 12.36 8.27
N HIS A 42 -4.25 12.18 9.58
CA HIS A 42 -4.99 13.11 10.44
C HIS A 42 -4.36 14.51 10.41
N ARG A 43 -3.04 14.63 10.56
CA ARG A 43 -2.34 15.93 10.49
C ARG A 43 -2.47 16.58 9.11
N ILE A 44 -2.40 15.79 8.04
CA ILE A 44 -2.61 16.28 6.67
C ILE A 44 -4.00 16.90 6.55
N PHE A 45 -5.04 16.25 7.08
CA PHE A 45 -6.39 16.81 7.08
C PHE A 45 -6.45 18.14 7.84
N VAL A 46 -5.89 18.18 9.06
CA VAL A 46 -5.90 19.40 9.88
C VAL A 46 -5.19 20.56 9.17
N GLU A 47 -4.08 20.29 8.50
CA GLU A 47 -3.34 21.30 7.74
C GLU A 47 -4.14 21.85 6.55
N ILE A 48 -4.92 21.01 5.87
CA ILE A 48 -5.72 21.39 4.70
C ILE A 48 -7.01 22.10 5.11
N GLU A 49 -7.71 21.57 6.12
CA GLU A 49 -9.07 21.97 6.48
C GLU A 49 -9.13 22.92 7.70
N GLY A 50 -8.02 23.11 8.42
CA GLY A 50 -7.94 23.98 9.59
C GLY A 50 -8.72 23.50 10.82
N ARG A 51 -9.14 22.23 10.84
CA ARG A 51 -9.92 21.62 11.94
C ARG A 51 -9.63 20.13 12.10
N ALA A 52 -10.03 19.57 13.24
CA ALA A 52 -9.96 18.12 13.45
C ALA A 52 -10.92 17.36 12.50
N PRO A 53 -10.48 16.26 11.86
CA PRO A 53 -11.34 15.38 11.09
C PRO A 53 -12.28 14.57 11.98
N LYS A 54 -13.49 14.30 11.50
CA LYS A 54 -14.27 13.15 11.95
C LYS A 54 -13.63 11.87 11.41
N ARG A 55 -13.98 10.73 12.01
CA ARG A 55 -13.43 9.41 11.65
C ARG A 55 -13.53 9.09 10.15
N ASN A 56 -14.65 9.44 9.52
CA ASN A 56 -14.92 9.20 8.09
C ASN A 56 -14.34 10.28 7.16
N GLU A 57 -13.70 11.31 7.70
CA GLU A 57 -13.10 12.41 6.94
C GLU A 57 -11.58 12.26 6.83
N ILE A 58 -10.99 11.29 7.53
CA ILE A 58 -9.55 11.01 7.41
C ILE A 58 -9.28 10.59 5.96
N PRO A 59 -8.42 11.31 5.24
CA PRO A 59 -8.19 11.03 3.83
C PRO A 59 -7.46 9.70 3.65
N LYS A 60 -7.71 9.04 2.51
CA LYS A 60 -7.03 7.77 2.21
C LYS A 60 -5.60 8.03 1.77
N PRO A 61 -4.64 7.15 2.12
CA PRO A 61 -3.27 7.27 1.66
C PRO A 61 -3.13 7.36 0.13
N CYS A 62 -3.95 6.61 -0.63
CA CYS A 62 -3.93 6.64 -2.10
C CYS A 62 -4.33 7.98 -2.73
N ASP A 63 -4.95 8.89 -1.97
CA ASP A 63 -5.34 10.22 -2.47
C ASP A 63 -4.20 11.23 -2.30
N HIS A 64 -3.21 10.92 -1.46
CA HIS A 64 -2.08 11.79 -1.13
C HIS A 64 -0.72 11.28 -1.60
N PHE A 65 -0.55 9.97 -1.82
CA PHE A 65 0.69 9.38 -2.29
C PHE A 65 0.52 8.89 -3.72
N ASP A 66 1.40 9.34 -4.63
CA ASP A 66 1.40 8.93 -6.03
C ASP A 66 1.93 7.49 -6.20
N LEU A 67 2.74 7.02 -5.26
CA LEU A 67 3.23 5.64 -5.19
C LEU A 67 3.23 5.15 -3.74
N ILE A 68 2.68 3.96 -3.52
CA ILE A 68 2.77 3.24 -2.25
C ILE A 68 3.50 1.93 -2.50
N ALA A 69 4.64 1.75 -1.86
CA ALA A 69 5.47 0.57 -1.98
C ALA A 69 5.73 -0.05 -0.60
N GLY A 70 6.02 -1.34 -0.56
CA GLY A 70 6.42 -1.97 0.68
C GLY A 70 6.98 -3.37 0.52
N THR A 71 7.66 -3.86 1.56
CA THR A 71 8.30 -5.19 1.59
C THR A 71 7.68 -6.07 2.67
N GLY A 72 7.58 -7.39 2.41
CA GLY A 72 6.97 -8.32 3.36
C GLY A 72 5.54 -7.90 3.77
N THR A 73 5.29 -7.74 5.08
CA THR A 73 3.99 -7.24 5.56
C THR A 73 3.69 -5.81 5.14
N GLY A 74 4.71 -4.97 4.91
CA GLY A 74 4.52 -3.63 4.37
C GLY A 74 4.02 -3.65 2.93
N GLY A 75 4.36 -4.69 2.16
CA GLY A 75 3.80 -4.93 0.82
C GLY A 75 2.31 -5.26 0.86
N LEU A 76 1.86 -6.07 1.84
CA LEU A 76 0.43 -6.32 2.06
C LEU A 76 -0.32 -5.04 2.41
N ILE A 77 0.25 -4.21 3.29
CA ILE A 77 -0.32 -2.91 3.63
C ILE A 77 -0.37 -1.99 2.41
N ALA A 78 0.69 -1.98 1.58
CA ALA A 78 0.74 -1.19 0.35
C ALA A 78 -0.38 -1.58 -0.63
N ILE A 79 -0.65 -2.87 -0.82
CA ILE A 79 -1.73 -3.36 -1.68
C ILE A 79 -3.10 -2.94 -1.12
N MET A 80 -3.32 -3.10 0.19
CA MET A 80 -4.59 -2.73 0.82
C MET A 80 -4.88 -1.22 0.73
N LEU A 81 -3.90 -0.37 1.05
CA LEU A 81 -4.08 1.08 1.07
C LEU A 81 -4.02 1.71 -0.34
N GLY A 82 -3.21 1.14 -1.22
CA GLY A 82 -2.98 1.66 -2.57
C GLY A 82 -3.96 1.07 -3.58
N ARG A 83 -3.90 -0.25 -3.78
CA ARG A 83 -4.66 -0.91 -4.85
C ARG A 83 -6.12 -1.12 -4.50
N LEU A 84 -6.40 -1.66 -3.31
CA LEU A 84 -7.78 -1.87 -2.83
C LEU A 84 -8.40 -0.57 -2.28
N ARG A 85 -7.61 0.51 -2.16
CA ARG A 85 -8.04 1.82 -1.69
C ARG A 85 -8.81 1.74 -0.36
N LEU A 86 -8.41 0.84 0.54
CA LEU A 86 -9.02 0.73 1.85
C LEU A 86 -8.70 1.96 2.69
N ASP A 87 -9.66 2.39 3.52
CA ASP A 87 -9.34 3.32 4.58
C ASP A 87 -8.46 2.64 5.65
N LEU A 88 -7.80 3.46 6.46
CA LEU A 88 -6.84 2.97 7.45
C LEU A 88 -7.48 2.11 8.55
N ASP A 89 -8.74 2.35 8.89
CA ASP A 89 -9.42 1.56 9.92
C ASP A 89 -9.77 0.17 9.39
N THR A 90 -10.36 0.09 8.20
CA THR A 90 -10.64 -1.19 7.52
C THR A 90 -9.35 -1.97 7.30
N CYS A 91 -8.28 -1.29 6.84
CA CYS A 91 -6.99 -1.93 6.64
C CYS A 91 -6.40 -2.49 7.95
N LYS A 92 -6.59 -1.82 9.09
CA LYS A 92 -6.11 -2.29 10.41
C LYS A 92 -6.86 -3.54 10.83
N ASP A 93 -8.18 -3.54 10.65
CA ASP A 93 -9.03 -4.68 11.00
C ASP A 93 -8.66 -5.91 10.16
N VAL A 94 -8.51 -5.73 8.84
CA VAL A 94 -8.02 -6.78 7.94
C VAL A 94 -6.65 -7.28 8.37
N TYR A 95 -5.70 -6.38 8.66
CA TYR A 95 -4.35 -6.74 9.07
C TYR A 95 -4.32 -7.59 10.36
N VAL A 96 -5.12 -7.22 11.37
CA VAL A 96 -5.24 -7.97 12.61
C VAL A 96 -5.84 -9.36 12.37
N ARG A 97 -6.89 -9.47 11.54
CA ARG A 97 -7.49 -10.76 11.18
C ARG A 97 -6.48 -11.66 10.45
N MET A 98 -5.79 -11.12 9.44
CA MET A 98 -4.78 -11.86 8.66
C MET A 98 -3.63 -12.32 9.54
N THR A 99 -3.07 -11.43 10.36
CA THR A 99 -1.95 -11.79 11.25
C THR A 99 -2.34 -12.86 12.27
N ARG A 100 -3.53 -12.78 12.88
CA ARG A 100 -4.01 -13.85 13.78
C ARG A 100 -4.09 -15.20 13.05
N ARG A 101 -4.72 -15.27 11.89
CA ARG A 101 -4.86 -16.50 11.10
C ARG A 101 -3.53 -17.09 10.63
N VAL A 102 -2.55 -16.24 10.34
CA VAL A 102 -1.22 -16.64 9.87
C VAL A 102 -0.31 -17.10 11.01
N PHE A 103 -0.46 -16.52 12.21
CA PHE A 103 0.35 -16.86 13.39
C PHE A 103 -0.38 -17.81 14.38
N GLU A 104 -1.62 -18.21 14.08
CA GLU A 104 -2.32 -19.27 14.81
C GLU A 104 -1.49 -20.56 14.80
N THR A 105 -1.13 -21.01 15.99
CA THR A 105 -0.21 -22.13 16.19
C THR A 105 -1.01 -23.39 16.45
N ASP A 106 -1.11 -24.28 15.46
CA ASP A 106 -1.76 -25.61 15.57
C ASP A 106 -1.04 -26.60 16.52
N LYS A 107 -0.05 -26.15 17.32
CA LYS A 107 0.86 -27.02 18.09
C LYS A 107 1.09 -26.55 19.53
N THR A 108 0.02 -26.09 20.17
CA THR A 108 0.01 -25.75 21.59
C THR A 108 -0.63 -26.90 22.36
N PHE A 109 0.15 -27.65 23.16
CA PHE A 109 -0.41 -28.60 24.12
C PHE A 109 -0.21 -28.01 25.52
N ALA A 110 -1.30 -27.87 26.28
CA ALA A 110 -1.30 -27.29 27.62
C ALA A 110 -0.66 -25.87 27.72
N GLY A 111 -0.82 -25.02 26.70
CA GLY A 111 -0.30 -23.65 26.71
C GLY A 111 1.19 -23.50 26.37
N ILE A 112 1.90 -24.60 26.09
CA ILE A 112 3.33 -24.59 25.77
C ILE A 112 3.52 -24.88 24.26
N PRO A 113 4.19 -24.00 23.49
CA PRO A 113 4.48 -24.24 22.09
C PRO A 113 5.53 -25.35 21.95
N TYR A 114 5.15 -26.50 21.40
CA TYR A 114 6.03 -27.69 21.30
C TYR A 114 6.95 -27.67 20.06
N LYS A 115 6.68 -26.79 19.08
CA LYS A 115 7.49 -26.57 17.88
C LYS A 115 7.37 -25.11 17.42
N SER A 116 8.37 -24.63 16.67
CA SER A 116 8.30 -23.31 16.03
C SER A 116 7.00 -23.18 15.22
N THR A 117 6.39 -22.00 15.31
CA THR A 117 5.21 -21.61 14.56
C THR A 117 5.58 -21.58 13.08
N MET A 118 5.38 -22.69 12.37
CA MET A 118 5.62 -22.71 10.93
C MET A 118 4.55 -21.87 10.27
N PHE A 119 4.96 -20.70 9.78
CA PHE A 119 4.18 -19.88 8.88
C PHE A 119 3.67 -20.77 7.74
N LYS A 120 2.37 -21.04 7.72
CA LYS A 120 1.74 -21.79 6.63
C LYS A 120 1.47 -20.79 5.52
N ALA A 121 2.27 -20.83 4.47
CA ALA A 121 2.07 -19.99 3.28
C ALA A 121 0.64 -20.11 2.73
N SER A 122 0.03 -21.30 2.81
CA SER A 122 -1.37 -21.53 2.44
C SER A 122 -2.38 -20.73 3.28
N LYS A 123 -2.11 -20.51 4.57
CA LYS A 123 -2.97 -19.68 5.44
C LYS A 123 -2.86 -18.21 5.08
N LEU A 124 -1.66 -17.73 4.74
CA LEU A 124 -1.51 -16.37 4.24
C LEU A 124 -2.20 -16.20 2.89
N GLU A 125 -2.01 -17.14 1.96
CA GLU A 125 -2.64 -17.09 0.65
C GLU A 125 -4.17 -17.06 0.76
N GLU A 126 -4.75 -17.93 1.57
CA GLU A 126 -6.20 -17.96 1.85
C GLU A 126 -6.68 -16.61 2.40
N ALA A 127 -5.95 -16.04 3.36
CA ALA A 127 -6.30 -14.75 3.96
C ALA A 127 -6.19 -13.58 2.96
N ILE A 128 -5.21 -13.62 2.04
CA ILE A 128 -5.08 -12.62 0.96
C ILE A 128 -6.24 -12.77 -0.03
N ARG A 129 -6.56 -14.00 -0.46
CA ARG A 129 -7.68 -14.27 -1.38
C ARG A 129 -9.02 -13.84 -0.80
N GLU A 130 -9.23 -14.11 0.49
CA GLU A 130 -10.41 -13.66 1.23
C GLU A 130 -10.48 -12.13 1.27
N CYS A 131 -9.39 -11.45 1.64
CA CYS A 131 -9.32 -9.99 1.65
C CYS A 131 -9.65 -9.38 0.28
N VAL A 132 -9.05 -9.90 -0.80
CA VAL A 132 -9.32 -9.42 -2.17
C VAL A 132 -10.79 -9.61 -2.49
N ARG A 133 -11.33 -10.83 -2.34
CA ARG A 133 -12.74 -11.14 -2.62
C ARG A 133 -13.74 -10.29 -1.82
N GLU A 134 -13.43 -9.93 -0.58
CA GLU A 134 -14.28 -9.04 0.23
C GLU A 134 -14.28 -7.59 -0.26
N HIS A 135 -13.25 -7.15 -1.00
CA HIS A 135 -13.02 -5.75 -1.34
C HIS A 135 -12.87 -5.50 -2.85
N THR A 136 -13.16 -6.50 -3.69
CA THR A 136 -13.26 -6.39 -5.15
C THR A 136 -14.59 -6.94 -5.61
N ILE A 137 -15.23 -6.27 -6.57
CA ILE A 137 -16.56 -6.66 -7.06
C ILE A 137 -16.42 -7.64 -8.23
N PHE A 138 -15.46 -7.40 -9.12
CA PHE A 138 -15.23 -8.21 -10.31
C PHE A 138 -13.98 -9.06 -10.16
N GLU A 139 -14.01 -10.30 -10.65
CA GLU A 139 -12.84 -11.20 -10.57
C GLU A 139 -11.64 -10.72 -11.39
N ASP A 140 -11.85 -9.82 -12.36
CA ASP A 140 -10.79 -9.19 -13.17
C ASP A 140 -10.31 -7.84 -12.60
N GLU A 141 -10.88 -7.36 -11.50
CA GLU A 141 -10.48 -6.12 -10.84
C GLU A 141 -9.08 -6.26 -10.24
N GLY A 142 -8.08 -5.61 -10.85
CA GLY A 142 -6.67 -5.87 -10.50
C GLY A 142 -5.81 -6.31 -11.67
N ASN A 143 -6.43 -6.84 -12.74
CA ASN A 143 -5.72 -7.40 -13.88
C ASN A 143 -5.29 -6.32 -14.89
N ASP A 144 -4.39 -5.43 -14.43
CA ASP A 144 -3.86 -4.31 -15.22
C ASP A 144 -3.00 -4.75 -16.43
N VAL A 145 -2.92 -6.06 -16.70
CA VAL A 145 -2.30 -6.63 -17.92
C VAL A 145 -3.00 -6.09 -19.18
N LEU A 146 -4.28 -5.71 -19.09
CA LEU A 146 -5.02 -5.03 -20.15
C LEU A 146 -4.79 -3.50 -20.21
N ALA A 147 -4.18 -2.91 -19.16
CA ALA A 147 -3.97 -1.46 -19.02
C ALA A 147 -2.54 -1.02 -19.37
N ASN A 148 -1.84 -1.75 -20.25
CA ASN A 148 -0.43 -1.51 -20.63
C ASN A 148 0.57 -1.53 -19.46
N ALA A 149 0.28 -2.24 -18.35
CA ALA A 149 1.27 -2.42 -17.30
C ALA A 149 2.35 -3.40 -17.78
N THR A 150 3.56 -2.88 -18.08
CA THR A 150 4.71 -3.71 -18.39
C THR A 150 5.00 -4.63 -17.20
N PRO A 151 4.99 -5.96 -17.36
CA PRO A 151 5.30 -6.85 -16.27
C PRO A 151 6.74 -6.61 -15.80
N MET A 152 6.92 -6.37 -14.49
CA MET A 152 8.24 -6.35 -13.87
C MET A 152 8.73 -7.79 -13.68
N SER A 153 9.03 -8.48 -14.78
CA SER A 153 9.75 -9.75 -14.76
C SER A 153 11.25 -9.48 -14.82
N ALA A 154 12.03 -10.15 -13.96
CA ALA A 154 13.48 -9.99 -13.85
C ALA A 154 14.24 -10.30 -15.16
N ASP A 155 13.60 -11.00 -16.10
CA ASP A 155 14.23 -11.55 -17.32
C ASP A 155 13.87 -10.81 -18.62
N ALA A 156 13.28 -9.62 -18.56
CA ALA A 156 12.99 -8.86 -19.78
C ALA A 156 14.29 -8.32 -20.41
N GLN A 157 14.79 -9.04 -21.42
CA GLN A 157 15.95 -8.66 -22.24
C GLN A 157 15.76 -7.24 -22.79
N GLY A 158 16.74 -6.38 -22.49
CA GLY A 158 16.74 -4.97 -22.89
C GLY A 158 16.65 -4.79 -24.40
N GLY A 159 15.46 -4.40 -24.87
CA GLY A 159 15.27 -3.84 -26.20
C GLY A 159 15.80 -2.40 -26.23
N ALA A 160 16.64 -2.10 -27.22
CA ALA A 160 17.26 -0.79 -27.40
C ALA A 160 16.20 0.33 -27.47
N ILE A 161 16.31 1.31 -26.58
CA ILE A 161 15.48 2.51 -26.56
C ILE A 161 15.95 3.43 -27.69
N ALA A 162 15.09 3.65 -28.68
CA ALA A 162 15.25 4.72 -29.65
C ALA A 162 15.16 6.09 -28.94
N PRO A 163 16.01 7.08 -29.27
CA PRO A 163 16.27 8.23 -28.41
C PRO A 163 15.21 9.34 -28.41
N ASP A 164 13.98 9.12 -28.88
CA ASP A 164 13.04 10.23 -29.08
C ASP A 164 11.55 9.94 -28.77
N SER A 165 11.27 9.32 -27.62
CA SER A 165 9.92 9.40 -27.07
C SER A 165 9.95 9.79 -25.60
N THR A 166 9.78 11.10 -25.36
CA THR A 166 9.46 11.65 -24.04
C THR A 166 8.02 11.28 -23.69
N THR A 167 7.80 10.02 -23.31
CA THR A 167 6.52 9.61 -22.71
C THR A 167 6.48 10.19 -21.30
N ILE A 168 5.84 11.36 -21.18
CA ILE A 168 5.45 11.94 -19.89
C ILE A 168 4.63 10.87 -19.15
N PRO A 169 4.96 10.52 -17.89
CA PRO A 169 4.14 9.63 -17.09
C PRO A 169 2.73 10.23 -16.99
N GLN A 170 1.79 9.67 -17.75
CA GLN A 170 0.39 10.06 -17.65
C GLN A 170 -0.20 9.37 -16.41
N ARG A 171 -0.87 10.16 -15.58
CA ARG A 171 -1.68 9.64 -14.47
C ARG A 171 -2.78 8.76 -15.07
N SER A 172 -2.62 7.45 -14.98
CA SER A 172 -3.75 6.54 -15.17
C SER A 172 -4.67 6.72 -13.97
N LEU A 173 -5.90 7.16 -14.21
CA LEU A 173 -6.95 6.99 -13.22
C LEU A 173 -7.08 5.48 -13.00
N SER A 174 -6.71 5.00 -11.81
CA SER A 174 -7.11 3.66 -11.40
C SER A 174 -8.63 3.61 -11.57
N GLN A 175 -9.06 2.75 -12.49
CA GLN A 175 -10.45 2.35 -12.60
C GLN A 175 -10.75 1.59 -11.31
N GLY A 176 -11.16 2.32 -10.27
CA GLY A 176 -11.96 1.69 -9.23
C GLY A 176 -13.19 1.12 -9.93
N SER A 177 -13.61 -0.09 -9.54
CA SER A 177 -14.83 -0.71 -10.04
C SER A 177 -15.91 0.35 -10.26
N ARG A 178 -16.32 0.52 -11.51
CA ARG A 178 -17.50 1.32 -11.79
C ARG A 178 -18.69 0.53 -11.26
N TYR A 179 -19.26 1.07 -10.17
CA TYR A 179 -20.50 0.71 -9.48
C TYR A 179 -20.38 -0.36 -8.39
#